data_AF-A0A0A8ECG0-F1
#
_entry.id   AF-A0A0A8ECG0-F1
#
_cell.length_a   1.000
_cell.length_b   1.000
_cell.length_c   1.000
_cell.angle_alpha   90.00
_cell.angle_beta   90.00
_cell.angle_gamma   90.00
#
_symmetry.space_group_name_H-M   'P 1'
#
loop_
_entity.id
_entity.type
_entity.pdbx_description
1 polymer ?
#
loop_
_entity_poly.entity_id
_entity_poly.type
_entity_poly.pdbx_seq_one_letter_code
_entity_poly.pdbx_strand_id
1 'polypeptide(L)'
;MAIAIIAEYNPFHNGHIYQLEYTKKNFPEDKIYVILSGNFTQRGEISLADFETKSKIALKYGADFIIRLPFKFATQAAHIFAKGALKIINEHKINKIIFGSESNDVENLYNLAKLWNDNQASYNASLKYALKLGYSFPKASAFALEEITGQKIVLPNDILGFEYIKQIVANNYPIKAYTLKRKEEYSEKNPNSKVVSATYLRQLISENKSISQFSPMKFQQPVCSLAYLYPEFQKIVRETPAEILAKTWLISEGIENLFKKHIDQPNLEKFLSAVNSKRYTNSRIKRAILYILFKIEDPAKFDETKVKLECWKNQEY
;
A
#
# COMPACT_ATOMS: atom_id res chain seq x y z
N MET A 1 -10.30 -11.80 -22.89
CA MET A 1 -9.22 -10.82 -22.60
C MET A 1 -9.13 -10.67 -21.07
N ALA A 2 -8.23 -9.88 -20.48
CA ALA A 2 -8.11 -9.80 -19.02
C ALA A 2 -7.81 -8.39 -18.52
N ILE A 3 -8.38 -8.05 -17.37
CA ILE A 3 -8.17 -6.79 -16.68
C ILE A 3 -7.77 -7.03 -15.22
N ALA A 4 -6.72 -6.34 -14.77
CA ALA A 4 -6.24 -6.45 -13.41
C ALA A 4 -6.65 -5.25 -12.54
N ILE A 5 -7.00 -5.54 -11.30
CA ILE A 5 -7.15 -4.60 -10.19
C ILE A 5 -6.05 -4.90 -9.18
N ILE A 6 -5.30 -3.89 -8.76
CA ILE A 6 -4.29 -4.03 -7.70
C ILE A 6 -4.90 -3.53 -6.39
N ALA A 7 -4.94 -4.38 -5.36
CA ALA A 7 -5.70 -4.09 -4.14
C ALA A 7 -5.06 -4.63 -2.85
N GLU A 8 -5.55 -4.14 -1.72
CA GLU A 8 -5.20 -4.63 -0.38
C GLU A 8 -6.39 -5.20 0.40
N TYR A 9 -7.60 -4.71 0.10
CA TYR A 9 -8.87 -5.09 0.75
C TYR A 9 -8.80 -5.12 2.28
N ASN A 10 -8.41 -3.99 2.89
CA ASN A 10 -8.18 -3.87 4.34
C ASN A 10 -9.08 -2.81 5.03
N PRO A 11 -10.39 -3.07 5.24
CA PRO A 11 -11.14 -4.28 4.86
C PRO A 11 -11.70 -4.20 3.42
N PHE A 12 -12.31 -5.29 2.94
CA PHE A 12 -13.16 -5.26 1.75
C PHE A 12 -14.44 -4.46 2.05
N HIS A 13 -14.92 -3.61 1.13
CA HIS A 13 -16.02 -2.67 1.41
C HIS A 13 -16.75 -2.27 0.12
N ASN A 14 -17.85 -1.51 0.25
CA ASN A 14 -18.74 -1.14 -0.87
C ASN A 14 -18.04 -0.39 -2.02
N GLY A 15 -16.92 0.29 -1.76
CA GLY A 15 -16.11 0.92 -2.78
C GLY A 15 -15.37 -0.10 -3.66
N HIS A 16 -14.92 -1.21 -3.06
CA HIS A 16 -14.33 -2.33 -3.80
C HIS A 16 -15.39 -3.11 -4.57
N ILE A 17 -16.57 -3.30 -3.98
CA ILE A 17 -17.73 -3.89 -4.68
C ILE A 17 -18.06 -3.08 -5.92
N TYR A 18 -18.22 -1.76 -5.76
CA TYR A 18 -18.46 -0.85 -6.86
C TYR A 18 -17.36 -0.92 -7.94
N GLN A 19 -16.09 -1.03 -7.56
CA GLN A 19 -14.99 -1.18 -8.53
C GLN A 19 -15.11 -2.48 -9.33
N LEU A 20 -15.43 -3.60 -8.68
CA LEU A 20 -15.61 -4.89 -9.34
C LEU A 20 -16.84 -4.87 -10.27
N GLU A 21 -17.97 -4.33 -9.80
CA GLU A 21 -19.19 -4.17 -10.58
C GLU A 21 -18.97 -3.25 -11.80
N TYR A 22 -18.32 -2.11 -11.59
CA TYR A 22 -17.95 -1.19 -12.67
C TYR A 22 -17.07 -1.90 -13.70
N THR A 23 -16.06 -2.65 -13.25
CA THR A 23 -15.15 -3.37 -14.14
C THR A 23 -15.92 -4.41 -14.95
N LYS A 24 -16.75 -5.23 -14.31
CA LYS A 24 -17.59 -6.24 -14.98
C LYS A 24 -18.55 -5.61 -15.99
N LYS A 25 -19.13 -4.45 -15.66
CA LYS A 25 -20.07 -3.75 -16.54
C LYS A 25 -19.40 -3.15 -17.77
N ASN A 26 -18.24 -2.53 -17.62
CA ASN A 26 -17.55 -1.81 -18.70
C ASN A 26 -16.60 -2.70 -19.52
N PHE A 27 -16.25 -3.87 -18.98
CA PHE A 27 -15.36 -4.85 -19.61
C PHE A 27 -15.98 -6.26 -19.53
N PRO A 28 -17.18 -6.49 -20.13
CA PRO A 28 -17.93 -7.74 -19.95
C PRO A 28 -17.20 -8.99 -20.48
N GLU A 29 -16.31 -8.81 -21.46
CA GLU A 29 -15.51 -9.89 -22.08
C GLU A 29 -14.13 -10.11 -21.41
N ASP A 30 -13.81 -9.32 -20.38
CA ASP A 30 -12.54 -9.43 -19.65
C ASP A 30 -12.71 -10.26 -18.38
N LYS A 31 -11.76 -11.18 -18.16
CA LYS A 31 -11.58 -11.83 -16.87
C LYS A 31 -10.96 -10.85 -15.87
N ILE A 32 -11.54 -10.75 -14.68
CA ILE A 32 -11.10 -9.83 -13.62
C ILE A 32 -10.08 -10.55 -12.73
N TYR A 33 -8.82 -10.12 -12.84
CA TYR A 33 -7.74 -10.55 -11.95
C TYR A 33 -7.55 -9.53 -10.84
N VAL A 34 -7.48 -9.97 -9.59
CA VAL A 34 -7.09 -9.12 -8.47
C VAL A 34 -5.69 -9.48 -8.02
N ILE A 35 -4.75 -8.55 -8.19
CA ILE A 35 -3.41 -8.63 -7.60
C ILE A 35 -3.51 -8.12 -6.17
N LEU A 36 -3.57 -9.06 -5.22
CA LEU A 36 -3.99 -8.80 -3.85
C LEU A 36 -2.80 -8.87 -2.90
N SER A 37 -2.60 -7.82 -2.12
CA SER A 37 -1.63 -7.82 -1.03
C SER A 37 -1.99 -8.88 0.02
N GLY A 38 -0.96 -9.54 0.54
CA GLY A 38 -1.08 -10.59 1.54
C GLY A 38 -1.50 -10.11 2.93
N ASN A 39 -0.81 -10.61 3.94
CA ASN A 39 -1.17 -10.35 5.34
C ASN A 39 -0.71 -8.98 5.85
N PHE A 40 0.12 -8.29 5.07
CA PHE A 40 0.67 -6.98 5.38
C PHE A 40 0.44 -5.99 4.22
N THR A 41 0.23 -4.73 4.56
CA THR A 41 -0.07 -3.67 3.58
C THR A 41 1.18 -2.93 3.11
N GLN A 42 1.03 -2.21 2.00
CA GLN A 42 1.97 -1.23 1.44
C GLN A 42 2.34 -0.15 2.47
N ARG A 43 1.41 0.19 3.35
CA ARG A 43 1.62 1.18 4.42
C ARG A 43 2.32 0.61 5.65
N GLY A 44 2.69 -0.68 5.64
CA GLY A 44 3.34 -1.35 6.77
C GLY A 44 2.39 -1.68 7.90
N GLU A 45 1.10 -1.88 7.61
CA GLU A 45 0.10 -2.29 8.59
C GLU A 45 -0.14 -3.80 8.50
N ILE A 46 -0.58 -4.38 9.61
CA ILE A 46 -1.13 -5.73 9.62
C ILE A 46 -2.54 -5.65 9.03
N SER A 47 -2.83 -6.51 8.05
CA SER A 47 -4.16 -6.60 7.45
C SER A 47 -5.18 -7.08 8.49
N LEU A 48 -6.38 -6.52 8.50
CA LEU A 48 -7.46 -6.93 9.42
C LEU A 48 -7.90 -8.38 9.19
N ALA A 49 -7.79 -8.85 7.94
CA ALA A 49 -8.04 -10.22 7.55
C ALA A 49 -6.87 -10.78 6.75
N ASP A 50 -6.68 -12.09 6.85
CA ASP A 50 -5.66 -12.81 6.11
C ASP A 50 -5.93 -12.83 4.59
N PHE A 51 -4.93 -13.25 3.82
CA PHE A 51 -5.03 -13.32 2.36
C PHE A 51 -6.19 -14.21 1.90
N GLU A 52 -6.37 -15.36 2.54
CA GLU A 52 -7.35 -16.39 2.17
C GLU A 52 -8.77 -15.84 2.30
N THR A 53 -9.06 -15.12 3.38
CA THR A 53 -10.34 -14.46 3.59
C THR A 53 -10.59 -13.38 2.56
N LYS A 54 -9.63 -12.49 2.36
CA LYS A 54 -9.75 -11.40 1.38
C LYS A 54 -9.92 -11.95 -0.04
N SER A 55 -9.31 -13.09 -0.34
CA SER A 55 -9.47 -13.79 -1.62
C SER A 55 -10.88 -14.34 -1.77
N LYS A 56 -11.40 -15.07 -0.77
CA LYS A 56 -12.76 -15.64 -0.79
C LYS A 56 -13.82 -14.55 -1.00
N ILE A 57 -13.71 -13.44 -0.28
CA ILE A 57 -14.70 -12.36 -0.41
C ILE A 57 -14.58 -11.64 -1.75
N ALA A 58 -13.38 -11.41 -2.27
CA ALA A 58 -13.19 -10.83 -3.60
C ALA A 58 -13.80 -11.70 -4.71
N LEU A 59 -13.59 -13.02 -4.65
CA LEU A 59 -14.20 -13.99 -5.57
C LEU A 59 -15.73 -13.97 -5.48
N LYS A 60 -16.28 -13.96 -4.26
CA LYS A 60 -17.73 -13.88 -4.02
C LYS A 60 -18.37 -12.64 -4.67
N TYR A 61 -17.67 -11.52 -4.71
CA TYR A 61 -18.16 -10.25 -5.25
C TYR A 61 -17.73 -9.96 -6.70
N GLY A 62 -17.22 -10.97 -7.43
CA GLY A 62 -17.10 -10.91 -8.88
C GLY A 62 -15.69 -10.83 -9.45
N ALA A 63 -14.63 -10.99 -8.64
CA ALA A 63 -13.31 -11.32 -9.19
C ALA A 63 -13.32 -12.74 -9.78
N ASP A 64 -12.66 -12.97 -10.91
CA ASP A 64 -12.47 -14.31 -11.48
C ASP A 64 -11.25 -15.01 -10.89
N PHE A 65 -10.16 -14.27 -10.67
CA PHE A 65 -8.89 -14.81 -10.20
C PHE A 65 -8.25 -13.89 -9.17
N ILE A 66 -7.61 -14.49 -8.16
CA ILE A 66 -6.82 -13.77 -7.16
C ILE A 66 -5.37 -14.22 -7.28
N ILE A 67 -4.45 -13.27 -7.42
CA ILE A 67 -3.01 -13.53 -7.43
C ILE A 67 -2.40 -12.78 -6.25
N ARG A 68 -1.68 -13.49 -5.38
CA ARG A 68 -0.99 -12.86 -4.25
C ARG A 68 0.16 -11.99 -4.74
N LEU A 69 0.20 -10.74 -4.29
CA LEU A 69 1.39 -9.90 -4.41
C LEU A 69 2.41 -10.31 -3.32
N PRO A 70 3.60 -10.80 -3.67
CA PRO A 70 4.59 -11.24 -2.68
C PRO A 70 4.98 -10.12 -1.70
N PHE A 71 5.24 -10.48 -0.44
CA PHE A 71 5.60 -9.55 0.64
C PHE A 71 6.70 -8.55 0.25
N LYS A 72 7.74 -9.03 -0.45
CA LYS A 72 8.86 -8.19 -0.94
C LYS A 72 8.44 -7.03 -1.84
N PHE A 73 7.23 -7.07 -2.39
CA PHE A 73 6.63 -5.98 -3.16
C PHE A 73 5.46 -5.34 -2.41
N ALA A 74 4.61 -6.16 -1.78
CA ALA A 74 3.40 -5.71 -1.10
C ALA A 74 3.72 -4.73 0.04
N THR A 75 4.73 -5.01 0.87
CA THR A 75 5.08 -4.19 2.05
C THR A 75 6.30 -3.32 1.77
N GLN A 76 6.19 -2.49 0.73
CA GLN A 76 7.25 -1.59 0.28
C GLN A 76 6.73 -0.21 -0.15
N ALA A 77 7.63 0.70 -0.52
CA ALA A 77 7.25 1.99 -1.11
C ALA A 77 6.49 1.81 -2.44
N ALA A 78 5.68 2.82 -2.81
CA ALA A 78 4.75 2.75 -3.95
C ALA A 78 5.40 2.30 -5.28
N HIS A 79 6.60 2.78 -5.61
CA HIS A 79 7.32 2.38 -6.81
C HIS A 79 7.70 0.88 -6.83
N ILE A 80 8.06 0.30 -5.67
CA ILE A 80 8.38 -1.15 -5.56
C ILE A 80 7.10 -1.98 -5.58
N PHE A 81 6.05 -1.50 -4.92
CA PHE A 81 4.72 -2.10 -4.94
C PHE A 81 4.17 -2.20 -6.39
N ALA A 82 4.21 -1.07 -7.11
CA ALA A 82 3.85 -0.99 -8.52
C ALA A 82 4.72 -1.91 -9.39
N LYS A 83 6.04 -1.90 -9.20
CA LYS A 83 6.96 -2.78 -9.93
C LYS A 83 6.58 -4.25 -9.79
N GLY A 84 6.34 -4.72 -8.57
CA GLY A 84 5.94 -6.10 -8.32
C GLY A 84 4.60 -6.45 -8.96
N ALA A 85 3.60 -5.59 -8.78
CA ALA A 85 2.27 -5.83 -9.32
C ALA A 85 2.27 -5.86 -10.87
N LEU A 86 2.90 -4.87 -11.53
CA LEU A 86 2.93 -4.80 -12.99
C LEU A 86 3.77 -5.92 -13.61
N LYS A 87 4.85 -6.34 -12.94
CA LYS A 87 5.62 -7.51 -13.35
C LYS A 87 4.75 -8.77 -13.38
N ILE A 88 3.99 -9.03 -12.30
CA ILE A 88 3.06 -10.18 -12.22
C ILE A 88 1.99 -10.08 -13.30
N ILE A 89 1.38 -8.90 -13.48
CA ILE A 89 0.34 -8.67 -14.50
C ILE A 89 0.87 -9.01 -15.90
N ASN A 90 2.08 -8.55 -16.22
CA ASN A 90 2.74 -8.84 -17.49
C ASN A 90 3.07 -10.34 -17.65
N GLU A 91 3.61 -11.00 -16.62
CA GLU A 91 3.93 -12.44 -16.64
C GLU A 91 2.68 -13.30 -16.86
N HIS A 92 1.53 -12.87 -16.35
CA HIS A 92 0.23 -13.50 -16.57
C HIS A 92 -0.44 -13.09 -17.89
N LYS A 93 0.23 -12.30 -18.75
CA LYS A 93 -0.29 -11.80 -20.04
C LYS A 93 -1.62 -11.05 -19.91
N ILE A 94 -1.83 -10.39 -18.77
CA ILE A 94 -2.99 -9.54 -18.56
C ILE A 94 -2.71 -8.20 -19.26
N ASN A 95 -3.62 -7.76 -20.12
CA ASN A 95 -3.37 -6.63 -21.03
C ASN A 95 -4.06 -5.33 -20.63
N LYS A 96 -4.81 -5.32 -19.53
CA LYS A 96 -5.45 -4.11 -18.99
C LYS A 96 -5.26 -4.00 -17.49
N ILE A 97 -5.18 -2.78 -16.98
CA ILE A 97 -5.34 -2.48 -15.56
C ILE A 97 -6.41 -1.43 -15.36
N ILE A 98 -7.13 -1.51 -14.24
CA ILE A 98 -8.02 -0.43 -13.79
C ILE A 98 -7.77 -0.10 -12.33
N PHE A 99 -7.61 1.19 -12.04
CA PHE A 99 -7.39 1.69 -10.68
C PHE A 99 -8.22 2.94 -10.40
N GLY A 100 -8.54 3.17 -9.13
CA GLY A 100 -9.20 4.39 -8.70
C GLY A 100 -8.29 5.60 -8.89
N SER A 101 -8.82 6.72 -9.36
CA SER A 101 -8.09 7.97 -9.58
C SER A 101 -8.95 9.15 -9.16
N GLU A 102 -8.35 10.12 -8.46
CA GLU A 102 -9.05 11.34 -8.10
C GLU A 102 -9.20 12.27 -9.31
N SER A 103 -8.19 12.43 -10.16
CA SER A 103 -8.30 13.22 -11.40
C SER A 103 -9.17 12.54 -12.47
N ASN A 104 -9.08 11.21 -12.57
CA ASN A 104 -9.60 10.39 -13.67
C ASN A 104 -9.03 10.78 -15.04
N ASP A 105 -7.76 11.20 -15.06
CA ASP A 105 -7.05 11.62 -16.26
C ASP A 105 -5.86 10.68 -16.53
N VAL A 106 -6.16 9.49 -17.06
CA VAL A 106 -5.15 8.48 -17.37
C VAL A 106 -4.16 8.94 -18.44
N GLU A 107 -4.60 9.78 -19.37
CA GLU A 107 -3.76 10.29 -20.46
C GLU A 107 -2.70 11.26 -19.91
N ASN A 108 -3.06 12.16 -18.99
CA ASN A 108 -2.07 12.99 -18.32
C ASN A 108 -1.05 12.14 -17.55
N LEU A 109 -1.48 11.08 -16.86
CA LEU A 109 -0.55 10.18 -16.17
C LEU A 109 0.42 9.49 -17.14
N TYR A 110 -0.03 9.09 -18.34
CA TYR A 110 0.84 8.60 -19.41
C TYR A 110 1.82 9.66 -19.91
N ASN A 111 1.37 10.90 -20.10
CA ASN A 111 2.24 11.99 -20.54
C ASN A 111 3.34 12.27 -19.52
N LEU A 112 3.00 12.36 -18.24
CA LEU A 112 3.97 12.55 -17.15
C LEU A 112 4.94 11.36 -17.07
N ALA A 113 4.48 10.13 -17.29
CA ALA A 113 5.33 8.95 -17.24
C ALA A 113 6.31 8.90 -18.43
N LYS A 114 5.89 9.31 -19.63
CA LYS A 114 6.77 9.47 -20.80
C LYS A 114 7.82 10.53 -20.56
N LEU A 115 7.43 11.73 -20.10
CA LEU A 115 8.37 12.78 -19.75
C LEU A 115 9.38 12.31 -18.69
N TRP A 116 8.92 11.60 -17.67
CA TRP A 116 9.80 10.98 -16.67
C TRP A 116 10.75 9.94 -17.29
N ASN A 117 10.28 9.10 -18.20
CA ASN A 117 11.09 8.09 -18.89
C ASN A 117 12.15 8.71 -19.79
N ASP A 118 11.81 9.79 -20.49
CA ASP A 118 12.71 10.48 -21.44
C ASP A 118 13.73 11.37 -20.72
N ASN A 119 13.44 11.80 -19.47
CA ASN A 119 14.26 12.72 -18.69
C ASN A 119 14.86 12.08 -17.42
N GLN A 120 15.19 10.78 -17.46
CA GLN A 120 15.72 10.04 -16.30
C GLN A 120 16.95 10.69 -15.66
N ALA A 121 17.89 11.21 -16.47
CA ALA A 121 19.11 11.82 -15.94
C ALA A 121 18.80 13.05 -15.07
N SER A 122 17.99 13.98 -15.60
CA SER A 122 17.55 15.18 -14.89
C SER A 122 16.71 14.84 -13.66
N TYR A 123 15.75 13.92 -13.79
CA TYR A 123 14.94 13.45 -12.67
C TYR A 123 15.82 12.86 -11.55
N ASN A 124 16.78 12.00 -11.89
CA ASN A 124 17.65 11.36 -10.91
C ASN A 124 18.60 12.37 -10.23
N ALA A 125 19.04 13.41 -10.93
CA ALA A 125 19.81 14.50 -10.36
C ALA A 125 18.98 15.28 -9.33
N SER A 126 17.78 15.72 -9.69
CA SER A 126 16.85 16.44 -8.80
C SER A 126 16.41 15.59 -7.61
N LEU A 127 16.17 14.29 -7.80
CA LEU A 127 15.85 13.35 -6.73
C LEU A 127 16.99 13.25 -5.73
N LYS A 128 18.23 13.05 -6.19
CA LYS A 128 19.42 12.99 -5.33
C LYS A 128 19.62 14.29 -4.56
N TYR A 129 19.44 15.43 -5.22
CA TYR A 129 19.51 16.74 -4.57
C TYR A 129 18.48 16.87 -3.44
N ALA A 130 17.21 16.57 -3.70
CA ALA A 130 16.15 16.63 -2.70
C ALA A 130 16.36 15.66 -1.52
N LEU A 131 16.88 14.45 -1.78
CA LEU A 131 17.25 13.50 -0.73
C LEU A 131 18.39 14.04 0.17
N LYS A 132 19.37 14.74 -0.41
CA LYS A 132 20.44 15.43 0.36
C LYS A 132 19.87 16.54 1.25
N LEU A 133 18.81 17.23 0.83
CA LEU A 133 18.05 18.19 1.65
C LEU A 133 17.21 17.55 2.77
N GLY A 134 17.28 16.22 2.92
CA GLY A 134 16.57 15.46 3.93
C GLY A 134 15.09 15.26 3.65
N TYR A 135 14.64 15.42 2.39
CA TYR A 135 13.28 15.06 2.02
C TYR A 135 13.11 13.54 2.06
N SER A 136 11.95 13.09 2.53
CA SER A 136 11.55 11.70 2.38
C SER A 136 11.45 11.34 0.90
N PHE A 137 11.65 10.06 0.57
CA PHE A 137 11.61 9.60 -0.82
C PHE A 137 10.34 10.03 -1.58
N PRO A 138 9.11 9.92 -1.03
CA PRO A 138 7.91 10.41 -1.73
C PRO A 138 7.97 11.91 -2.04
N LYS A 139 8.42 12.72 -1.09
CA LYS A 139 8.56 14.18 -1.27
C LYS A 139 9.67 14.52 -2.27
N ALA A 140 10.79 13.82 -2.21
CA ALA A 140 11.91 14.00 -3.13
C ALA A 140 11.54 13.57 -4.56
N SER A 141 10.78 12.48 -4.72
CA SER A 141 10.26 12.02 -6.01
C SER A 141 9.25 13.00 -6.60
N ALA A 142 8.34 13.54 -5.80
CA ALA A 142 7.38 14.53 -6.24
C ALA A 142 8.08 15.83 -6.68
N PHE A 143 9.06 16.30 -5.90
CA PHE A 143 9.91 17.44 -6.25
C PHE A 143 10.64 17.21 -7.58
N ALA A 144 11.31 16.07 -7.74
CA ALA A 144 12.05 15.77 -8.96
C ALA A 144 11.14 15.65 -10.19
N LEU A 145 9.92 15.13 -10.03
CA LEU A 145 8.94 15.06 -11.10
C LEU A 145 8.45 16.45 -11.52
N GLU A 146 8.15 17.31 -10.55
CA GLU A 146 7.74 18.70 -10.81
C GLU A 146 8.82 19.47 -11.58
N GLU A 147 10.09 19.32 -11.21
CA GLU A 147 11.20 19.99 -11.89
C GLU A 147 11.28 19.65 -13.39
N ILE A 148 10.97 18.41 -13.77
CA ILE A 148 11.03 17.97 -15.18
C ILE A 148 9.71 18.12 -15.94
N THR A 149 8.58 18.26 -15.25
CA THR A 149 7.24 18.30 -15.90
C THR A 149 6.51 19.63 -15.73
N GLY A 150 6.91 20.48 -14.79
CA GLY A 150 6.15 21.65 -14.34
C GLY A 150 4.85 21.31 -13.61
N GLN A 151 4.55 20.03 -13.35
CA GLN A 151 3.29 19.57 -12.77
C GLN A 151 3.50 18.84 -11.44
N LYS A 152 2.56 19.04 -10.52
CA LYS A 152 2.49 18.29 -9.26
C LYS A 152 1.40 17.24 -9.31
N ILE A 153 1.74 16.00 -8.93
CA ILE A 153 0.75 14.98 -8.57
C ILE A 153 0.67 14.93 -7.05
N VAL A 154 -0.43 15.41 -6.48
CA VAL A 154 -0.62 15.51 -5.01
C VAL A 154 -1.63 14.51 -4.46
N LEU A 155 -2.50 13.97 -5.31
CA LEU A 155 -3.62 13.14 -4.88
C LEU A 155 -3.17 11.68 -4.68
N PRO A 156 -3.50 11.02 -3.54
CA PRO A 156 -2.90 9.74 -3.19
C PRO A 156 -3.11 8.61 -4.20
N ASN A 157 -4.29 8.49 -4.81
CA ASN A 157 -4.53 7.42 -5.78
C ASN A 157 -3.93 7.77 -7.14
N ASP A 158 -3.88 9.04 -7.52
CA ASP A 158 -3.14 9.49 -8.70
C ASP A 158 -1.62 9.27 -8.58
N ILE A 159 -1.04 9.47 -7.39
CA ILE A 159 0.38 9.12 -7.12
C ILE A 159 0.62 7.63 -7.35
N LEU A 160 -0.29 6.77 -6.86
CA LEU A 160 -0.16 5.32 -7.03
C LEU A 160 -0.40 4.89 -8.49
N GLY A 161 -1.38 5.49 -9.16
CA GLY A 161 -1.66 5.32 -10.57
C GLY A 161 -0.49 5.72 -11.47
N PHE A 162 0.16 6.83 -11.14
CA PHE A 162 1.39 7.27 -11.80
C PHE A 162 2.51 6.24 -11.65
N GLU A 163 2.71 5.65 -10.46
CA GLU A 163 3.71 4.60 -10.28
C GLU A 163 3.39 3.34 -11.11
N TYR A 164 2.12 2.98 -11.28
CA TYR A 164 1.73 1.89 -12.19
C TYR A 164 2.10 2.21 -13.64
N ILE A 165 1.74 3.41 -14.12
CA ILE A 165 1.96 3.82 -15.50
C ILE A 165 3.47 3.97 -15.78
N LYS A 166 4.27 4.46 -14.83
CA LYS A 166 5.74 4.45 -14.92
C LYS A 166 6.30 3.07 -15.22
N GLN A 167 5.79 2.03 -14.56
CA GLN A 167 6.25 0.66 -14.82
C GLN A 167 5.82 0.16 -16.20
N ILE A 168 4.61 0.50 -16.65
CA ILE A 168 4.14 0.18 -18.00
C ILE A 168 5.07 0.81 -19.05
N VAL A 169 5.32 2.11 -18.94
CA VAL A 169 6.15 2.88 -19.89
C VAL A 169 7.60 2.42 -19.87
N ALA A 170 8.25 2.37 -18.70
CA ALA A 170 9.67 2.04 -18.59
C ALA A 170 10.04 0.63 -19.07
N ASN A 171 9.10 -0.32 -18.95
CA ASN A 171 9.33 -1.71 -19.35
C ASN A 171 8.67 -2.04 -20.69
N ASN A 172 8.03 -1.07 -21.35
CA ASN A 172 7.25 -1.27 -22.57
C ASN A 172 6.26 -2.45 -22.45
N TYR A 173 5.57 -2.56 -21.31
CA TYR A 173 4.62 -3.64 -21.11
C TYR A 173 3.38 -3.45 -22.01
N PRO A 174 2.85 -4.50 -22.64
CA PRO A 174 1.65 -4.46 -23.48
C PRO A 174 0.37 -4.39 -22.61
N ILE A 175 0.32 -3.41 -21.71
CA ILE A 175 -0.72 -3.21 -20.71
C ILE A 175 -1.34 -1.82 -20.90
N LYS A 176 -2.65 -1.76 -21.11
CA LYS A 176 -3.40 -0.51 -21.18
C LYS A 176 -4.01 -0.15 -19.83
N ALA A 177 -3.76 1.05 -19.34
CA ALA A 177 -4.34 1.54 -18.09
C ALA A 177 -5.70 2.22 -18.31
N TYR A 178 -6.59 2.05 -17.34
CA TYR A 178 -7.89 2.69 -17.23
C TYR A 178 -8.05 3.24 -15.82
N THR A 179 -8.80 4.33 -15.68
CA THR A 179 -9.09 4.93 -14.38
C THR A 179 -10.57 4.85 -14.05
N LEU A 180 -10.86 4.73 -12.76
CA LEU A 180 -12.19 4.89 -12.20
C LEU A 180 -12.20 6.14 -11.32
N LYS A 181 -13.00 7.15 -11.68
CA LYS A 181 -13.15 8.38 -10.88
C LYS A 181 -13.58 8.02 -9.46
N ARG A 182 -12.79 8.45 -8.48
CA ARG A 182 -13.21 8.44 -7.08
C ARG A 182 -14.14 9.64 -6.86
N LYS A 183 -15.39 9.39 -6.45
CA LYS A 183 -16.31 10.45 -6.03
C LYS A 183 -15.81 11.08 -4.72
N GLU A 184 -15.84 12.41 -4.62
CA GLU A 184 -15.38 13.17 -3.44
C GLU A 184 -16.17 12.84 -2.15
N GLU A 185 -17.37 12.28 -2.30
CA GLU A 185 -18.20 11.71 -1.22
C GLU A 185 -17.61 10.47 -0.52
N TYR A 186 -16.48 9.93 -1.00
CA TYR A 186 -15.75 8.86 -0.33
C TYR A 186 -14.84 9.37 0.82
N SER A 187 -14.88 10.67 1.11
CA SER A 187 -14.26 11.30 2.28
C SER A 187 -15.16 11.21 3.52
N GLU A 188 -14.56 11.29 4.71
CA GLU A 188 -15.11 11.07 6.06
C GLU A 188 -16.37 11.90 6.45
N LYS A 189 -16.96 12.68 5.55
CA LYS A 189 -17.90 13.78 5.87
C LYS A 189 -19.31 13.66 5.30
N ASN A 190 -19.66 12.58 4.59
CA ASN A 190 -21.05 12.37 4.15
C ASN A 190 -21.65 11.08 4.77
N PRO A 191 -22.37 11.17 5.90
CA PRO A 191 -22.98 10.01 6.57
C PRO A 191 -24.06 9.30 5.73
N ASN A 192 -24.53 9.92 4.63
CA ASN A 192 -25.51 9.30 3.72
C ASN A 192 -24.86 8.50 2.58
N SER A 193 -23.54 8.58 2.40
CA SER A 193 -22.82 7.79 1.40
C SER A 193 -22.63 6.36 1.92
N LYS A 194 -23.14 5.36 1.18
CA LYS A 194 -22.88 3.93 1.47
C LYS A 194 -21.44 3.52 1.20
N VAL A 195 -20.56 4.44 0.78
CA VAL A 195 -19.16 4.15 0.49
C VAL A 195 -18.27 5.15 1.21
N VAL A 196 -17.37 4.60 2.02
CA VAL A 196 -16.43 5.34 2.86
C VAL A 196 -15.00 4.81 2.66
N SER A 197 -14.01 5.56 3.15
CA SER A 197 -12.61 5.14 3.06
C SER A 197 -12.32 3.92 3.96
N ALA A 198 -11.36 3.08 3.54
CA ALA A 198 -10.90 1.97 4.36
C ALA A 198 -10.31 2.43 5.70
N THR A 199 -9.68 3.61 5.75
CA THR A 199 -9.14 4.20 7.00
C THR A 199 -10.26 4.50 7.99
N TYR A 200 -11.36 5.11 7.52
CA TYR A 200 -12.52 5.38 8.37
C TYR A 200 -13.16 4.08 8.88
N LEU A 201 -13.25 3.05 8.05
CA LEU A 201 -13.73 1.73 8.50
C LEU A 201 -12.83 1.13 9.57
N ARG A 202 -11.50 1.20 9.41
CA ARG A 202 -10.56 0.74 10.44
C ARG A 202 -10.73 1.51 11.76
N GLN A 203 -11.03 2.81 11.69
CA GLN A 203 -11.35 3.61 12.88
C GLN A 203 -12.65 3.11 13.55
N LEU A 204 -13.75 2.97 12.80
CA LEU A 204 -15.02 2.45 13.33
C LEU A 204 -14.83 1.08 13.99
N ILE A 205 -14.09 0.18 13.33
CA ILE A 205 -13.76 -1.13 13.88
C ILE A 205 -12.97 -0.99 15.19
N SER A 206 -11.97 -0.12 15.26
CA SER A 206 -11.18 0.09 16.49
C SER A 206 -12.02 0.66 17.65
N GLU A 207 -13.06 1.42 17.34
CA GLU A 207 -14.03 1.98 18.30
C GLU A 207 -15.18 0.99 18.60
N ASN A 208 -15.10 -0.26 18.12
CA ASN A 208 -16.13 -1.29 18.22
C ASN A 208 -17.50 -0.86 17.69
N LYS A 209 -17.51 -0.01 16.65
CA LYS A 209 -18.72 0.43 15.94
C LYS A 209 -19.01 -0.47 14.73
N SER A 210 -20.29 -0.65 14.43
CA SER A 210 -20.73 -1.44 13.28
C SER A 210 -20.28 -0.83 11.95
N ILE A 211 -19.83 -1.68 11.04
CA ILE A 211 -19.50 -1.34 9.65
C ILE A 211 -20.43 -1.98 8.62
N SER A 212 -21.50 -2.67 9.07
CA SER A 212 -22.33 -3.51 8.20
C SER A 212 -22.99 -2.77 7.04
N GLN A 213 -23.16 -1.45 7.17
CA GLN A 213 -23.66 -0.59 6.09
C GLN A 213 -22.65 -0.37 4.96
N PHE A 214 -21.35 -0.52 5.25
CA PHE A 214 -20.24 -0.16 4.38
C PHE A 214 -19.43 -1.37 3.90
N SER A 215 -19.49 -2.48 4.64
CA SER A 215 -18.70 -3.66 4.39
C SER A 215 -19.51 -4.92 4.67
N PRO A 216 -19.39 -5.95 3.82
CA PRO A 216 -19.93 -7.27 4.09
C PRO A 216 -19.10 -8.08 5.10
N MET A 217 -17.89 -7.61 5.46
CA MET A 217 -17.04 -8.28 6.44
C MET A 217 -17.51 -7.99 7.85
N LYS A 218 -17.33 -8.96 8.74
CA LYS A 218 -17.51 -8.81 10.18
C LYS A 218 -16.16 -8.94 10.86
N PHE A 219 -16.01 -8.25 11.98
CA PHE A 219 -14.80 -8.30 12.78
C PHE A 219 -15.16 -8.47 14.25
N GLN A 220 -14.47 -9.39 14.92
CA GLN A 220 -14.54 -9.58 16.37
C GLN A 220 -13.32 -8.93 17.03
N GLN A 221 -13.53 -8.31 18.19
CA GLN A 221 -12.43 -7.72 18.95
C GLN A 221 -11.64 -8.79 19.72
N PRO A 222 -10.33 -8.58 19.94
CA PRO A 222 -9.52 -7.51 19.37
C PRO A 222 -9.16 -7.79 17.90
N VAL A 223 -9.25 -6.77 17.05
CA VAL A 223 -8.78 -6.89 15.65
C VAL A 223 -7.26 -6.80 15.55
N CYS A 224 -6.68 -7.30 14.46
CA CYS A 224 -5.24 -7.17 14.24
C CYS A 224 -4.80 -5.71 14.14
N SER A 225 -3.76 -5.37 14.91
CA SER A 225 -3.16 -4.04 14.89
C SER A 225 -1.68 -4.14 15.23
N LEU A 226 -0.87 -3.34 14.54
CA LEU A 226 0.55 -3.19 14.84
C LEU A 226 0.77 -2.67 16.27
N ALA A 227 -0.21 -1.95 16.83
CA ALA A 227 -0.14 -1.44 18.20
C ALA A 227 -0.02 -2.56 19.24
N TYR A 228 -0.66 -3.71 19.02
CA TYR A 228 -0.57 -4.86 19.93
C TYR A 228 0.82 -5.53 19.91
N LEU A 229 1.57 -5.38 18.82
CA LEU A 229 2.94 -5.89 18.72
C LEU A 229 3.99 -4.85 19.18
N TYR A 230 3.57 -3.66 19.59
CA TYR A 230 4.49 -2.61 20.00
C TYR A 230 5.33 -2.99 21.23
N PRO A 231 4.80 -3.64 22.29
CA PRO A 231 5.62 -4.10 23.41
C PRO A 231 6.74 -5.06 22.99
N GLU A 232 6.46 -5.98 22.07
CA GLU A 232 7.47 -6.90 21.54
C GLU A 232 8.52 -6.15 20.70
N PHE A 233 8.08 -5.19 19.88
CA PHE A 233 8.99 -4.30 19.16
C PHE A 233 9.90 -3.50 20.12
N GLN A 234 9.35 -2.99 21.23
CA GLN A 234 10.13 -2.29 22.25
C GLN A 234 11.21 -3.19 22.84
N LYS A 235 10.84 -4.42 23.20
CA LYS A 235 11.78 -5.42 23.72
C LYS A 235 12.93 -5.66 22.75
N ILE A 236 12.63 -5.97 21.49
CA ILE A 236 13.64 -6.23 20.45
C ILE A 236 14.59 -5.04 20.30
N VAL A 237 14.07 -3.82 20.20
CA VAL A 237 14.89 -2.61 19.99
C VAL A 237 15.75 -2.26 21.22
N ARG A 238 15.27 -2.53 22.44
CA ARG A 238 16.06 -2.34 23.67
C ARG A 238 17.23 -3.32 23.72
N GLU A 239 16.95 -4.59 23.50
CA GLU A 239 17.90 -5.70 23.69
C GLU A 239 18.90 -5.83 22.52
N THR A 240 18.55 -5.36 21.32
CA THR A 240 19.40 -5.50 20.12
C THR A 240 20.30 -4.28 19.92
N PRO A 241 21.63 -4.41 19.80
CA PRO A 241 22.54 -3.32 19.44
C PRO A 241 22.16 -2.63 18.13
N ALA A 242 22.47 -1.33 18.00
CA ALA A 242 22.09 -0.53 16.83
C ALA A 242 22.70 -1.08 15.53
N GLU A 243 23.95 -1.56 15.61
CA GLU A 243 24.72 -2.13 14.52
C GLU A 243 24.08 -3.42 13.98
N ILE A 244 23.38 -4.16 14.83
CA ILE A 244 22.63 -5.35 14.45
C ILE A 244 21.28 -4.96 13.84
N LEU A 245 20.56 -4.00 14.43
CA LEU A 245 19.32 -3.46 13.85
C LEU A 245 19.55 -2.91 12.44
N ALA A 246 20.68 -2.25 12.21
CA ALA A 246 21.09 -1.70 10.92
C ALA A 246 21.25 -2.76 9.80
N LYS A 247 21.34 -4.05 10.14
CA LYS A 247 21.37 -5.15 9.15
C LYS A 247 19.98 -5.57 8.67
N THR A 248 18.93 -5.16 9.38
CA THR A 248 17.54 -5.47 8.99
C THR A 248 17.17 -4.68 7.74
N TRP A 249 16.49 -5.30 6.78
CA TRP A 249 16.09 -4.62 5.55
C TRP A 249 15.17 -3.42 5.85
N LEU A 250 15.32 -2.33 5.08
CA LEU A 250 14.73 -0.99 5.31
C LEU A 250 15.31 -0.16 6.47
N ILE A 251 16.15 -0.74 7.33
CA ILE A 251 16.88 0.02 8.34
C ILE A 251 18.12 0.63 7.69
N SER A 252 18.11 1.95 7.57
CA SER A 252 19.21 2.68 6.95
C SER A 252 19.17 4.14 7.40
N GLU A 253 20.25 4.86 7.09
CA GLU A 253 20.36 6.31 7.33
C GLU A 253 20.23 6.71 8.83
N GLY A 254 20.49 5.78 9.76
CA GLY A 254 20.47 6.06 11.21
C GLY A 254 19.09 5.97 11.86
N ILE A 255 18.08 5.43 11.17
CA ILE A 255 16.71 5.28 11.73
C ILE A 255 16.69 4.40 12.99
N GLU A 256 17.59 3.43 13.10
CA GLU A 256 17.78 2.57 14.28
C GLU A 256 18.15 3.36 15.53
N ASN A 257 18.96 4.41 15.40
CA ASN A 257 19.32 5.29 16.51
C ASN A 257 18.12 6.12 16.96
N LEU A 258 17.32 6.59 16.01
CA LEU A 258 16.08 7.29 16.28
C LEU A 258 15.06 6.38 16.98
N PHE A 259 14.97 5.11 16.57
CA PHE A 259 14.13 4.12 17.24
C PHE A 259 14.58 3.90 18.67
N LYS A 260 15.87 3.60 18.91
CA LYS A 260 16.41 3.42 20.28
C LYS A 260 16.15 4.63 21.16
N LYS A 261 16.36 5.85 20.65
CA LYS A 261 16.14 7.10 21.40
C LYS A 261 14.70 7.27 21.88
N HIS A 262 13.73 6.81 21.09
CA HIS A 262 12.31 7.04 21.36
C HIS A 262 11.55 5.77 21.73
N ILE A 263 12.22 4.63 21.92
CA ILE A 263 11.55 3.34 22.10
C ILE A 263 10.68 3.27 23.35
N ASP A 264 10.99 4.07 24.37
CA ASP A 264 10.25 4.08 25.64
C ASP A 264 8.96 4.91 25.60
N GLN A 265 8.56 5.43 24.43
CA GLN A 265 7.23 6.01 24.26
C GLN A 265 6.14 4.99 24.64
N PRO A 266 5.06 5.41 25.31
CA PRO A 266 4.13 4.50 26.00
C PRO A 266 3.26 3.67 25.04
N ASN A 267 3.12 4.11 23.79
CA ASN A 267 2.36 3.39 22.77
C ASN A 267 2.87 3.72 21.36
N LEU A 268 2.44 2.92 20.40
CA LEU A 268 2.84 3.04 18.99
C LEU A 268 2.55 4.43 18.41
N GLU A 269 1.43 5.06 18.78
CA GLU A 269 1.08 6.38 18.24
C GLU A 269 2.08 7.46 18.69
N LYS A 270 2.40 7.49 19.99
CA LYS A 270 3.41 8.42 20.53
C LYS A 270 4.79 8.13 19.97
N PHE A 271 5.14 6.86 19.78
CA PHE A 271 6.37 6.46 19.10
C PHE A 271 6.44 6.99 17.67
N LEU A 272 5.41 6.73 16.86
CA LEU A 272 5.35 7.17 15.46
C LEU A 272 5.46 8.70 15.36
N SER A 273 4.77 9.44 16.23
CA SER A 273 4.86 10.91 16.29
C SER A 273 6.26 11.40 16.65
N ALA A 274 6.98 10.70 17.54
CA ALA A 274 8.33 11.07 17.96
C ALA A 274 9.41 10.75 16.91
N VAL A 275 9.23 9.69 16.11
CA VAL A 275 10.21 9.26 15.11
C VAL A 275 9.90 9.75 13.68
N ASN A 276 8.68 10.23 13.43
CA ASN A 276 8.34 10.87 12.16
C ASN A 276 9.18 12.12 11.97
N SER A 277 9.73 12.26 10.76
CA SER A 277 10.55 13.41 10.40
C SER A 277 10.40 13.74 8.92
N LYS A 278 11.04 14.84 8.51
CA LYS A 278 11.16 15.22 7.10
C LYS A 278 11.69 14.07 6.22
N ARG A 279 12.58 13.24 6.77
CA ARG A 279 13.23 12.09 6.10
C ARG A 279 12.42 10.80 6.21
N TYR A 280 11.77 10.54 7.35
CA TYR A 280 11.07 9.29 7.64
C TYR A 280 9.56 9.49 7.76
N THR A 281 8.83 8.95 6.78
CA THR A 281 7.36 8.94 6.83
C THR A 281 6.85 7.82 7.73
N ASN A 282 5.65 8.01 8.30
CA ASN A 282 4.97 6.98 9.11
C ASN A 282 4.91 5.61 8.40
N SER A 283 4.64 5.56 7.09
CA SER A 283 4.61 4.29 6.36
C SER A 283 5.99 3.62 6.27
N ARG A 284 7.08 4.39 6.13
CA ARG A 284 8.45 3.82 6.15
C ARG A 284 8.77 3.26 7.53
N ILE A 285 8.41 3.98 8.59
CA ILE A 285 8.61 3.57 9.97
C ILE A 285 7.80 2.29 10.27
N LYS A 286 6.51 2.27 9.95
CA LYS A 286 5.65 1.08 10.13
C LYS A 286 6.18 -0.15 9.40
N ARG A 287 6.65 0.01 8.15
CA ARG A 287 7.33 -1.09 7.44
C ARG A 287 8.58 -1.55 8.18
N ALA A 288 9.46 -0.63 8.59
CA ALA A 288 10.66 -0.96 9.37
C ALA A 288 10.34 -1.73 10.67
N ILE A 289 9.26 -1.35 11.38
CA ILE A 289 8.77 -2.08 12.56
C ILE A 289 8.44 -3.54 12.21
N LEU A 290 7.68 -3.80 11.13
CA LEU A 290 7.37 -5.17 10.70
C LEU A 290 8.63 -5.98 10.38
N TYR A 291 9.59 -5.37 9.69
CA TYR A 291 10.84 -6.03 9.33
C TYR A 291 11.66 -6.41 10.58
N ILE A 292 11.69 -5.55 11.61
CA ILE A 292 12.34 -5.86 12.88
C ILE A 292 11.58 -6.96 13.64
N LEU A 293 10.25 -6.81 13.78
CA LEU A 293 9.41 -7.77 14.51
C LEU A 293 9.55 -9.20 13.98
N PHE A 294 9.58 -9.35 12.66
CA PHE A 294 9.66 -10.66 12.00
C PHE A 294 11.08 -11.04 11.57
N LYS A 295 12.11 -10.29 12.02
CA LYS A 295 13.53 -10.57 11.75
C LYS A 295 13.83 -10.77 10.26
N ILE A 296 13.30 -9.86 9.43
CA ILE A 296 13.38 -9.94 7.98
C ILE A 296 14.68 -9.29 7.49
N GLU A 297 15.69 -10.13 7.25
CA GLU A 297 16.96 -9.70 6.62
C GLU A 297 16.84 -9.61 5.10
N ASP A 298 16.14 -10.57 4.48
CA ASP A 298 15.88 -10.60 3.05
C ASP A 298 14.37 -10.83 2.79
N PRO A 299 13.64 -9.80 2.33
CA PRO A 299 12.20 -9.94 2.08
C PRO A 299 11.88 -10.93 0.97
N ALA A 300 12.84 -11.31 0.11
CA ALA A 300 12.63 -12.33 -0.90
C ALA A 300 12.55 -13.76 -0.32
N LYS A 301 13.08 -13.97 0.89
CA LYS A 301 13.05 -15.24 1.61
C LYS A 301 11.97 -15.30 2.69
N PHE A 302 11.30 -14.18 2.94
CA PHE A 302 10.25 -14.11 3.95
C PHE A 302 8.94 -14.74 3.45
N ASP A 303 8.45 -15.71 4.21
CA ASP A 303 7.17 -16.37 3.97
C ASP A 303 6.14 -15.89 5.00
N GLU A 304 5.33 -14.90 4.60
CA GLU A 304 4.28 -14.32 5.44
C GLU A 304 3.17 -15.31 5.83
N THR A 305 3.04 -16.48 5.16
CA THR A 305 2.01 -17.48 5.50
C THR A 305 2.29 -18.20 6.81
N LYS A 306 3.57 -18.20 7.22
CA LYS A 306 4.06 -18.76 8.48
C LYS A 306 3.79 -17.84 9.66
N VAL A 307 3.49 -16.56 9.43
CA VAL A 307 3.09 -15.65 10.50
C VAL A 307 1.69 -16.03 10.97
N LYS A 308 1.57 -16.40 12.24
CA LYS A 308 0.28 -16.70 12.88
C LYS A 308 0.04 -15.67 13.99
N LEU A 309 -0.94 -14.79 13.77
CA LEU A 309 -1.43 -13.87 14.78
C LEU A 309 -2.78 -14.36 15.29
N GLU A 310 -2.97 -14.37 16.62
CA GLU A 310 -4.23 -14.83 17.23
C GLU A 310 -5.44 -14.02 16.75
N CYS A 311 -5.24 -12.72 16.52
CA CYS A 311 -6.28 -11.81 16.04
C CYS A 311 -6.87 -12.18 14.67
N TRP A 312 -6.21 -13.00 13.84
CA TRP A 312 -6.79 -13.54 12.60
C TRP A 312 -7.63 -14.80 12.83
N LYS A 313 -7.31 -15.61 13.85
CA LYS A 313 -8.01 -16.88 14.12
C LYS A 313 -9.42 -16.67 14.63
N ASN A 314 -9.65 -15.57 15.34
CA ASN A 314 -10.92 -15.26 16.01
C ASN A 314 -11.89 -14.48 15.12
N GLN A 315 -11.60 -14.33 13.82
CA GLN A 315 -12.48 -13.57 12.94
C GLN A 315 -13.49 -14.52 12.27
N GLU A 316 -14.77 -14.22 12.45
CA GLU A 316 -15.84 -14.83 11.66
C GLU A 316 -15.99 -14.04 10.36
N TYR A 317 -15.80 -14.71 9.23
CA TYR A 317 -15.82 -14.09 7.89
C TYR A 317 -17.08 -14.43 7.11
#